data_AF-A0A086ACV4-F1
#
_entry.id   AF-A0A086ACV4-F1
#
_cell.length_a   1.000
_cell.length_b   1.000
_cell.length_c   1.000
_cell.angle_alpha   90.00
_cell.angle_beta   90.00
_cell.angle_gamma   90.00
#
_symmetry.space_group_name_H-M   'P 1'
#
loop_
_entity.id
_entity.type
_entity.pdbx_description
1 polymer ?
#
loop_
_entity_poly.entity_id
_entity_poly.type
_entity_poly.pdbx_seq_one_letter_code
_entity_poly.pdbx_strand_id
1 'polypeptide(L)' 'MSALRSYYYKLLPGLRLLGRKIYYFPIDFYEGVTGKRSKNEPKKGDIYVGSSDFISHGIRQMKVLQKSNKNKK' A
#
# COMPACT_ATOMS: atom_id res chain seq x y z
N MET A 1 19.50 19.09 -4.75
CA MET A 1 18.08 18.66 -4.75
C MET A 1 17.68 18.37 -6.19
N SER A 2 17.30 17.14 -6.52
CA SER A 2 16.92 16.77 -7.91
C SER A 2 15.82 17.68 -8.45
N ALA A 3 15.96 18.18 -9.69
CA ALA A 3 15.01 19.09 -10.32
C ALA A 3 13.59 18.51 -10.40
N LEU A 4 13.47 17.20 -10.60
CA LEU A 4 12.21 16.44 -10.57
C LEU A 4 11.52 16.54 -9.21
N ARG A 5 12.29 16.54 -8.12
CA ARG A 5 11.77 16.65 -6.76
C ARG A 5 11.21 18.05 -6.51
N SER A 6 11.87 19.09 -7.03
CA SER A 6 11.37 20.47 -6.94
C SER A 6 10.06 20.67 -7.71
N TYR A 7 9.97 20.11 -8.92
CA TYR A 7 8.73 20.15 -9.71
C TYR A 7 7.58 19.39 -9.02
N TYR A 8 7.87 18.24 -8.42
CA TYR A 8 6.89 17.44 -7.68
C TYR A 8 6.29 18.18 -6.47
N TYR A 9 7.07 19.02 -5.77
CA TYR A 9 6.56 19.80 -4.64
C TYR A 9 5.84 21.09 -5.04
N LYS A 10 5.97 21.56 -6.29
CA LYS A 10 5.17 22.67 -6.83
C LYS A 10 3.74 22.28 -7.17
N LEU A 11 3.46 20.99 -7.36
CA LEU A 11 2.12 20.47 -7.62
C LEU A 11 1.24 20.53 -6.36
N LEU A 12 -0.04 20.89 -6.55
CA LEU A 12 -1.06 20.91 -5.51
C LEU A 12 -1.18 19.52 -4.85
N PRO A 13 -1.35 19.41 -3.52
CA PRO A 13 -1.37 18.11 -2.82
C PRO A 13 -2.34 17.08 -3.41
N GLY A 14 -3.50 17.52 -3.91
CA GLY A 14 -4.48 16.65 -4.58
C GLY A 14 -3.99 16.05 -5.91
N LEU A 15 -3.20 16.81 -6.69
CA LEU A 15 -2.62 16.32 -7.94
C LEU A 15 -1.50 15.30 -7.69
N ARG A 16 -0.83 15.33 -6.53
CA ARG A 16 0.17 14.32 -6.16
C ARG A 16 -0.48 12.95 -5.92
N LEU A 17 -1.65 12.94 -5.28
CA LEU A 17 -2.44 11.72 -5.08
C LEU A 17 -2.91 11.13 -6.41
N LEU A 18 -3.46 11.99 -7.29
CA LEU A 18 -3.91 11.57 -8.62
C LEU A 18 -2.75 11.11 -9.51
N GLY A 19 -1.63 11.85 -9.53
CA GLY A 19 -0.45 11.50 -10.32
C GLY A 19 0.12 10.14 -9.92
N ARG A 20 0.18 9.84 -8.62
CA ARG A 20 0.56 8.51 -8.13
C ARG A 20 -0.41 7.43 -8.60
N LYS A 21 -1.71 7.67 -8.48
CA LYS A 21 -2.74 6.72 -8.90
C LYS A 21 -2.67 6.43 -10.40
N ILE A 22 -2.42 7.44 -11.23
CA ILE A 22 -2.27 7.31 -12.68
C ILE A 22 -0.97 6.57 -13.04
N TYR A 23 0.14 6.90 -12.39
CA TYR A 23 1.43 6.24 -12.63
C TYR A 23 1.39 4.74 -12.33
N TYR A 24 0.72 4.34 -11.25
CA TYR A 24 0.57 2.94 -10.86
C TYR A 24 -0.70 2.28 -11.43
N PHE A 25 -1.56 3.01 -12.13
CA PHE A 25 -2.77 2.47 -12.75
C PHE A 25 -2.53 1.25 -13.66
N PRO A 26 -1.55 1.25 -14.60
CA PRO A 26 -1.31 0.08 -15.44
C PRO A 26 -0.81 -1.14 -14.65
N ILE A 27 -0.02 -0.92 -13.60
CA ILE A 27 0.45 -2.00 -12.71
C ILE A 27 -0.73 -2.57 -11.91
N ASP A 28 -1.58 -1.70 -11.36
CA ASP A 28 -2.74 -2.09 -10.56
C ASP A 28 -3.79 -2.81 -11.41
N PHE A 29 -3.97 -2.39 -12.67
CA PHE A 29 -4.86 -3.03 -13.61
C PHE A 29 -4.33 -4.42 -14.02
N TYR A 30 -3.03 -4.52 -14.35
CA TYR A 30 -2.40 -5.79 -14.67
C TYR A 30 -2.46 -6.77 -13.49
N GLU A 31 -2.14 -6.34 -12.27
CA GLU A 31 -2.21 -7.18 -11.08
C GLU A 31 -3.65 -7.59 -10.72
N GLY A 32 -4.63 -6.70 -10.98
CA GLY A 32 -6.05 -7.00 -10.83
C GLY A 32 -6.56 -8.05 -11.82
N VAL A 33 -6.12 -7.99 -13.08
CA VAL A 33 -6.50 -8.95 -14.14
C VAL A 33 -5.77 -10.28 -13.99
N THR A 34 -4.49 -10.26 -13.60
CA THR A 34 -3.65 -11.46 -13.47
C THR A 34 -3.97 -12.27 -12.20
N GLY A 35 -4.80 -11.75 -11.29
CA GLY A 35 -5.25 -12.46 -10.09
C GLY A 35 -4.14 -12.77 -9.07
N LYS A 36 -2.93 -12.23 -9.25
CA LYS A 36 -1.80 -12.38 -8.31
C LYS A 36 -2.02 -11.62 -7.00
N ARG A 37 -3.03 -10.75 -6.94
CA ARG A 37 -3.32 -9.89 -5.80
C ARG A 37 -4.31 -10.57 -4.85
N SER A 38 -3.92 -10.71 -3.59
CA SER A 38 -4.86 -11.15 -2.54
C SER A 38 -5.95 -10.09 -2.33
N LYS A 39 -7.20 -10.50 -2.05
CA LYS A 39 -8.33 -9.58 -1.82
C LYS A 39 -8.04 -8.51 -0.75
N ASN A 40 -7.16 -8.85 0.19
CA ASN A 40 -6.80 -8.01 1.33
C ASN A 40 -5.53 -7.18 1.10
N GLU A 41 -4.90 -7.29 -0.06
CA GLU A 41 -3.73 -6.49 -0.38
C GLU A 41 -4.15 -5.11 -0.92
N PRO A 42 -3.54 -4.02 -0.42
CA PRO A 42 -3.76 -2.69 -0.94
C PRO A 42 -3.34 -2.53 -2.42
N LYS A 43 -3.86 -1.50 -3.11
CA LYS A 43 -3.38 -1.15 -4.47
C LYS A 43 -2.03 -0.46 -4.38
N LYS A 44 -1.12 -0.66 -5.34
CA LYS A 44 0.19 0.00 -5.32
C LYS A 44 0.07 1.52 -5.52
N GLY A 45 -0.94 1.95 -6.29
CA GLY A 45 -1.22 3.36 -6.53
C GLY A 45 -1.75 4.12 -5.31
N ASP A 46 -2.29 3.42 -4.32
CA ASP A 46 -2.79 4.03 -3.11
C ASP A 46 -1.64 4.25 -2.10
N ILE A 47 -1.76 5.28 -1.26
CA ILE A 47 -0.73 5.62 -0.27
C ILE A 47 -0.94 4.76 0.96
N TYR A 48 -0.05 3.79 1.18
CA TYR A 48 -0.02 3.01 2.40
C TYR A 48 1.31 3.17 3.11
N VAL A 49 1.23 3.08 4.43
CA VAL A 49 2.37 3.11 5.34
C VAL A 49 2.66 1.67 5.75
N GLY A 50 3.85 1.18 5.45
CA GLY A 50 4.26 -0.19 5.75
C GLY A 50 5.18 -0.78 4.69
N SER A 51 5.86 -1.88 5.03
CA SER A 51 6.58 -2.70 4.06
C SER A 51 5.59 -3.38 3.10
N SER A 52 6.06 -3.73 1.90
CA SER A 52 5.27 -4.31 0.81
C SER A 52 4.50 -5.59 1.19
N ASP A 53 4.81 -6.22 2.33
CA ASP A 53 4.23 -7.49 2.78
C ASP A 53 3.07 -7.30 3.79
N PHE A 54 1.97 -6.72 3.33
CA PHE A 54 0.80 -6.44 4.17
C PHE A 54 0.17 -7.70 4.78
N ILE A 55 0.16 -8.80 4.02
CA ILE A 55 -0.42 -10.08 4.46
C ILE A 55 0.38 -10.66 5.64
N SER A 56 1.69 -10.73 5.48
CA SER A 56 2.62 -11.21 6.51
C SER A 56 2.50 -10.38 7.80
N HIS A 57 2.36 -9.06 7.65
CA HIS A 57 2.17 -8.15 8.77
C HIS A 57 0.85 -8.40 9.50
N GLY A 58 -0.26 -8.55 8.76
CA GLY A 58 -1.57 -8.87 9.33
C GLY A 58 -1.59 -10.20 10.07
N ILE A 59 -0.98 -11.25 9.50
CA ILE A 59 -0.83 -12.56 10.15
C ILE A 59 -0.07 -12.44 11.47
N ARG A 60 1.03 -11.67 11.48
CA ARG A 60 1.83 -11.45 12.69
C ARG A 60 1.01 -10.77 13.78
N GLN A 61 0.26 -9.73 13.45
CA GLN A 61 -0.61 -9.03 14.41
C GLN A 61 -1.69 -9.96 14.96
N MET A 62 -2.36 -10.72 14.10
CA MET A 62 -3.39 -11.67 14.50
C MET A 62 -2.83 -12.72 15.49
N LYS A 63 -1.63 -13.25 15.22
CA LYS A 63 -0.95 -14.21 16.09
C LYS A 63 -0.64 -13.64 17.47
N VAL A 64 -0.22 -12.37 17.54
CA VAL A 64 0.02 -11.67 18.81
C VAL A 64 -1.27 -11.51 19.61
N LEU A 65 -2.36 -11.11 18.95
CA LEU A 65 -3.67 -10.95 19.60
C LEU A 65 -4.22 -12.27 20.12
N GLN A 66 -4.12 -13.36 19.35
CA GLN A 66 -4.52 -14.69 19.80
C GLN A 66 -3.73 -15.16 21.02
N LYS A 67 -2.41 -14.91 21.04
CA LYS A 67 -1.56 -15.25 22.19
C LYS A 67 -1.95 -14.46 23.44
N SER A 68 -2.24 -13.15 23.29
CA SER A 68 -2.69 -12.31 24.40
C SER A 68 -4.03 -12.79 24.97
N ASN A 69 -4.98 -13.16 24.12
CA ASN A 69 -6.28 -13.68 24.56
C ASN A 69 -6.19 -15.06 25.23
N LYS A 70 -5.27 -15.93 24.79
CA LYS A 70 -5.02 -17.22 25.45
C LYS A 70 -4.42 -17.07 26.84
N ASN A 71 -3.56 -16.08 27.07
CA ASN A 71 -2.95 -15.83 28.37
C ASN A 71 -3.91 -15.16 29.39
N LYS A 72 -5.11 -14.76 28.96
CA LYS A 72 -6.16 -14.19 29.84
C LYS A 72 -7.20 -15.22 30.30
N LYS A 73 -7.15 -16.45 29.79
CA LYS A 73 -7.94 -17.60 30.25
C LYS A 73 -7.07 -18.49 31.11
#